data_AF-A0A4S2AMN8-F1
#
_entry.id   AF-A0A4S2AMN8-F1
#
_cell.length_a   1.000
_cell.length_b   1.000
_cell.length_c   1.000
_cell.angle_alpha   90.00
_cell.angle_beta   90.00
_cell.angle_gamma   90.00
#
_symmetry.space_group_name_H-M   'P 1'
#
loop_
_entity.id
_entity.type
_entity.pdbx_description
1 polymer ?
#
loop_
_entity_poly.entity_id
_entity_poly.type
_entity_poly.pdbx_seq_one_letter_code
_entity_poly.pdbx_strand_id
1 'polypeptide(L)'
;MNNNDFISYLKNDLHNVGDGLVRQIRIDLTEYRIILELSVESPEGWLNLEIIAENISEFTIRQKHNEDLQVIFNMDIQEINGLYWFNLDCVSSDNETDQIRKSNFYFVCKTFNVNFLPYREKINE
;
A
#
# COMPACT_ATOMS: atom_id res chain seq x y z
N MET A 1 5.36 -0.55 15.05
CA MET A 1 5.84 -1.81 14.44
C MET A 1 6.98 -1.44 13.52
N ASN A 2 8.10 -2.18 13.49
CA ASN A 2 9.15 -1.88 12.51
C ASN A 2 8.68 -2.35 11.10
N ASN A 3 9.34 -1.88 10.04
CA ASN A 3 8.91 -2.15 8.66
C ASN A 3 8.85 -3.64 8.33
N ASN A 4 9.85 -4.43 8.77
CA ASN A 4 9.95 -5.85 8.46
C ASN A 4 8.96 -6.71 9.27
N ASP A 5 8.65 -6.30 10.49
CA ASP A 5 7.58 -6.88 11.29
C ASP A 5 6.24 -6.68 10.56
N PHE A 6 6.00 -5.49 10.01
CA PHE A 6 4.77 -5.22 9.26
C PHE A 6 4.68 -6.03 7.96
N ILE A 7 5.78 -6.17 7.22
CA ILE A 7 5.81 -7.01 6.02
C ILE A 7 5.51 -8.47 6.38
N SER A 8 6.02 -8.95 7.52
CA SER A 8 5.74 -10.30 8.01
C SER A 8 4.26 -10.46 8.38
N TYR A 9 3.69 -9.48 9.08
CA TYR A 9 2.27 -9.44 9.43
C TYR A 9 1.38 -9.40 8.17
N LEU A 10 1.73 -8.56 7.19
CA LEU A 10 1.04 -8.46 5.90
C LEU A 10 0.96 -9.82 5.19
N LYS A 11 2.07 -10.55 5.14
CA LYS A 11 2.16 -11.84 4.42
C LYS A 11 1.49 -12.99 5.16
N ASN A 12 1.65 -13.04 6.48
CA ASN A 12 1.24 -14.20 7.27
C ASN A 12 -0.18 -14.06 7.83
N ASP A 13 -0.57 -12.86 8.25
CA ASP A 13 -1.83 -12.61 8.96
C ASP A 13 -2.87 -11.95 8.08
N LEU A 14 -2.45 -11.08 7.15
CA LEU A 14 -3.34 -10.44 6.17
C LEU A 14 -3.32 -11.15 4.81
N HIS A 15 -2.57 -12.24 4.67
CA HIS A 15 -2.46 -13.06 3.44
C HIS A 15 -2.12 -12.29 2.16
N ASN A 16 -1.36 -11.20 2.29
CA ASN A 16 -1.35 -10.09 1.34
C ASN A 16 -2.75 -9.50 1.21
N VAL A 17 -2.86 -8.18 1.30
CA VAL A 17 -4.16 -7.52 1.26
C VAL A 17 -4.72 -7.66 -0.15
N GLY A 18 -5.44 -8.75 -0.43
CA GLY A 18 -5.97 -9.13 -1.73
C GLY A 18 -7.34 -8.51 -2.02
N ASP A 19 -8.14 -8.30 -0.97
CA ASP A 19 -9.44 -7.65 -0.99
C ASP A 19 -9.40 -6.35 -0.15
N GLY A 20 -8.48 -5.44 -0.50
CA GLY A 20 -8.35 -4.14 0.15
C GLY A 20 -8.90 -2.99 -0.68
N LEU A 21 -9.34 -1.91 -0.04
CA LEU A 21 -9.78 -0.67 -0.68
C LEU A 21 -8.82 0.48 -0.39
N VAL A 22 -8.33 1.15 -1.43
CA VAL A 22 -7.61 2.42 -1.25
C VAL A 22 -8.62 3.52 -0.95
N ARG A 23 -8.59 4.09 0.26
CA ARG A 23 -9.50 5.16 0.70
C ARG A 23 -8.98 6.54 0.32
N GLN A 24 -7.68 6.77 0.48
CA GLN A 24 -7.05 8.04 0.19
C GLN A 24 -5.60 7.83 -0.25
N ILE A 25 -5.17 8.65 -1.20
CA ILE A 25 -3.77 8.81 -1.59
C ILE A 25 -3.44 10.30 -1.44
N ARG A 26 -2.43 10.63 -0.64
CA ARG A 26 -1.84 11.98 -0.56
C ARG A 26 -0.39 11.91 -0.99
N ILE A 27 -0.01 12.76 -1.93
CA ILE A 27 1.35 12.82 -2.48
C ILE A 27 1.92 14.20 -2.17
N ASP A 28 3.04 14.21 -1.46
CA ASP A 28 3.79 15.41 -1.15
C ASP A 28 5.18 15.31 -1.81
N LEU A 29 5.31 15.98 -2.95
CA LEU A 29 6.55 15.98 -3.73
C LEU A 29 7.63 16.87 -3.11
N THR A 30 7.28 17.79 -2.21
CA THR A 30 8.26 18.65 -1.54
C THR A 30 9.00 17.87 -0.47
N GLU A 31 8.28 17.01 0.25
CA GLU A 31 8.83 16.15 1.30
C GLU A 31 9.19 14.74 0.82
N TYR A 32 9.08 14.46 -0.49
CA TYR A 32 9.26 13.13 -1.07
C TYR A 32 8.50 12.05 -0.29
N ARG A 33 7.21 12.28 -0.09
CA ARG A 33 6.35 11.48 0.80
C ARG A 33 5.05 11.07 0.10
N ILE A 34 4.63 9.83 0.31
CA ILE A 34 3.31 9.32 -0.07
C ILE A 34 2.61 8.81 1.20
N ILE A 35 1.36 9.21 1.39
CA ILE A 35 0.50 8.71 2.46
C ILE A 35 -0.67 7.97 1.84
N LEU A 36 -0.85 6.71 2.24
CA LEU A 36 -1.97 5.86 1.84
C LEU A 36 -2.87 5.58 3.03
N GLU A 37 -4.18 5.78 2.85
CA GLU A 37 -5.18 5.23 3.76
C GLU A 37 -5.88 4.06 3.07
N LEU A 38 -5.90 2.91 3.72
CA LEU A 38 -6.38 1.64 3.18
C LEU A 38 -7.42 1.03 4.13
N SER A 39 -8.45 0.39 3.59
CA SER A 39 -9.26 -0.59 4.31
C SER A 39 -8.84 -1.98 3.85
N VAL A 40 -8.54 -2.88 4.77
CA VAL A 40 -7.99 -4.21 4.46
C VAL A 40 -8.81 -5.27 5.18
N GLU A 41 -9.17 -6.34 4.50
CA GLU A 41 -9.78 -7.49 5.15
C GLU A 41 -8.74 -8.25 5.97
N SER A 42 -9.13 -8.71 7.16
CA SER A 42 -8.34 -9.56 8.04
C SER A 42 -9.23 -10.67 8.61
N PRO A 43 -8.65 -11.72 9.22
CA PRO A 43 -9.43 -12.77 9.88
C PRO A 43 -10.39 -12.27 10.97
N GLU A 44 -10.10 -11.11 11.58
CA GLU A 44 -10.91 -10.50 12.63
C GLU A 44 -11.92 -9.45 12.10
N GLY A 45 -11.93 -9.21 10.78
CA GLY A 45 -12.76 -8.22 10.11
C GLY A 45 -11.95 -7.13 9.40
N TRP A 46 -12.64 -6.06 8.98
CA TRP A 46 -12.03 -4.96 8.24
C TRP A 46 -11.19 -4.06 9.15
N LEU A 47 -9.92 -3.86 8.78
CA LEU A 47 -8.98 -2.95 9.43
C LEU A 47 -8.77 -1.72 8.56
N ASN A 48 -8.55 -0.56 9.18
CA ASN A 48 -8.11 0.64 8.47
C ASN A 48 -6.65 0.92 8.79
N LEU A 49 -5.84 1.17 7.77
CA LEU A 49 -4.41 1.41 7.88
C LEU A 49 -4.07 2.78 7.27
N GLU A 50 -3.14 3.49 7.89
CA GLU A 50 -2.40 4.58 7.26
C GLU A 50 -0.95 4.15 7.08
N ILE A 51 -0.45 4.22 5.85
CA ILE A 51 0.95 3.99 5.53
C ILE A 51 1.56 5.33 5.12
N ILE A 52 2.58 5.77 5.86
CA ILE A 52 3.34 6.99 5.58
C ILE A 52 4.69 6.55 5.02
N ALA A 53 4.87 6.62 3.70
CA ALA A 53 6.11 6.28 3.01
C ALA A 53 6.94 7.53 2.77
N GLU A 54 8.21 7.50 3.19
CA GLU A 54 9.12 8.65 3.18
C GLU A 54 10.37 8.36 2.35
N ASN A 55 10.99 9.42 1.83
CA ASN A 55 12.14 9.33 0.94
C ASN A 55 11.79 8.52 -0.32
N ILE A 56 10.69 8.89 -0.98
CA ILE A 56 10.25 8.28 -2.23
C ILE A 56 11.33 8.49 -3.31
N SER A 57 11.79 7.40 -3.93
CA SER A 57 12.77 7.45 -5.02
C SER A 57 12.14 7.33 -6.41
N GLU A 58 11.04 6.59 -6.52
CA GLU A 58 10.24 6.46 -7.74
C GLU A 58 8.80 6.03 -7.40
N PHE A 59 7.85 6.39 -8.26
CA PHE A 59 6.47 5.93 -8.17
C PHE A 59 5.75 5.99 -9.52
N THR A 60 4.73 5.15 -9.68
CA THR A 60 3.71 5.25 -10.75
C THR A 60 2.35 5.03 -10.11
N ILE A 61 1.41 5.95 -10.37
CA ILE A 61 0.01 5.84 -9.97
C ILE A 61 -0.84 6.22 -11.18
N ARG A 62 -1.47 5.23 -11.81
CA ARG A 62 -2.32 5.36 -12.99
C ARG A 62 -3.68 4.77 -12.66
N GLN A 63 -4.71 5.61 -12.63
CA GLN A 63 -6.08 5.11 -12.58
C GLN A 63 -6.49 4.63 -13.97
N LYS A 64 -6.92 3.38 -14.08
CA LYS A 64 -7.53 2.89 -15.31
C LYS A 64 -8.90 3.55 -15.49
N HIS A 65 -9.16 4.11 -16.67
CA HIS A 65 -10.51 4.53 -17.03
C HIS A 65 -11.41 3.29 -17.16
N ASN A 66 -12.61 3.35 -16.56
CA ASN A 66 -13.70 2.36 -16.68
C ASN A 66 -13.58 1.04 -15.88
N GLU A 67 -12.68 0.93 -14.91
CA GLU A 67 -12.83 -0.07 -13.85
C GLU A 67 -13.56 0.61 -12.68
N ASP A 68 -14.58 -0.03 -12.11
CA ASP A 68 -15.40 0.52 -11.03
C ASP A 68 -14.54 1.20 -9.95
N LEU A 69 -15.03 2.32 -9.38
CA LEU A 69 -14.36 3.17 -8.37
C LEU A 69 -13.91 2.44 -7.09
N GLN A 70 -14.04 1.12 -7.03
CA GLN A 70 -13.50 0.26 -6.01
C GLN A 70 -12.09 -0.15 -6.47
N VAL A 71 -11.07 0.59 -6.02
CA VAL A 71 -9.68 0.13 -6.17
C VAL A 71 -9.48 -1.02 -5.19
N ILE A 72 -9.96 -2.20 -5.58
CA ILE A 72 -9.54 -3.49 -5.02
C ILE A 72 -8.07 -3.58 -5.36
N PHE A 73 -7.22 -3.36 -4.37
CA PHE A 73 -5.77 -3.48 -4.54
C PHE A 73 -5.32 -4.82 -4.00
N ASN A 74 -4.28 -5.36 -4.62
CA ASN A 74 -3.51 -6.45 -4.04
C ASN A 74 -2.13 -5.88 -3.68
N MET A 75 -1.87 -5.70 -2.38
CA MET A 75 -0.63 -5.09 -1.91
C MET A 75 0.38 -6.16 -1.52
N ASP A 76 1.53 -6.10 -2.18
CA ASP A 76 2.76 -6.74 -1.73
C ASP A 76 3.83 -5.67 -1.44
N ILE A 77 4.65 -5.98 -0.44
CA ILE A 77 5.78 -5.15 -0.03
C ILE A 77 7.03 -6.03 0.01
N GLN A 78 8.05 -5.61 -0.73
CA GLN A 78 9.32 -6.33 -0.82
C GLN A 78 10.48 -5.41 -0.43
N GLU A 79 11.42 -5.91 0.38
CA GLU A 79 12.70 -5.24 0.61
C GLU A 79 13.71 -5.70 -0.45
N ILE A 80 14.13 -4.80 -1.34
CA ILE A 80 15.08 -5.07 -2.43
C ILE A 80 16.17 -4.01 -2.40
N ASN A 81 17.43 -4.44 -2.23
CA ASN A 81 18.61 -3.57 -2.16
C ASN A 81 18.49 -2.43 -1.11
N GLY A 82 17.87 -2.73 0.04
CA GLY A 82 17.70 -1.77 1.14
C GLY A 82 16.61 -0.70 0.91
N LEU A 83 15.73 -0.93 -0.06
CA LEU A 83 14.55 -0.11 -0.33
C LEU A 83 13.29 -0.96 -0.23
N TYR A 84 12.19 -0.34 0.17
CA TYR A 84 10.87 -0.98 0.22
C TYR A 84 10.10 -0.67 -1.05
N TRP A 85 9.68 -1.73 -1.73
CA TRP A 85 8.93 -1.70 -2.97
C TRP A 85 7.49 -2.06 -2.68
N PHE A 86 6.59 -1.10 -2.83
CA PHE A 86 5.15 -1.29 -2.72
C PHE A 86 4.59 -1.55 -4.10
N ASN A 87 3.92 -2.68 -4.29
CA ASN A 87 3.18 -3.02 -5.51
C ASN A 87 1.72 -3.24 -5.14
N LEU A 88 0.82 -2.37 -5.59
CA LEU A 88 -0.60 -2.41 -5.26
C LEU A 88 -1.46 -3.08 -6.36
N ASP A 89 -0.85 -3.50 -7.46
CA ASP A 89 -1.50 -4.28 -8.51
C ASP A 89 -1.10 -5.77 -8.48
N CYS A 90 -0.12 -6.16 -7.64
CA CYS A 90 0.50 -7.50 -7.59
C CYS A 90 0.76 -8.15 -8.97
N VAL A 91 1.23 -7.37 -9.95
CA VAL A 91 1.51 -7.86 -11.32
C VAL A 91 2.54 -9.00 -11.35
N SER A 92 3.38 -9.16 -10.32
CA SER A 92 4.27 -10.31 -10.11
C SER A 92 4.68 -10.43 -8.64
N SER A 93 4.81 -11.67 -8.15
CA SER A 93 5.41 -12.01 -6.85
C SER A 93 6.92 -12.22 -6.91
N ASP A 94 7.50 -12.20 -8.12
CA ASP A 94 8.94 -12.35 -8.29
C ASP A 94 9.65 -11.06 -7.89
N ASN A 95 10.83 -11.16 -7.27
CA ASN A 95 11.66 -10.03 -6.82
C ASN A 95 12.31 -9.25 -8.00
N GLU A 96 11.64 -9.19 -9.15
CA GLU A 96 12.08 -8.46 -10.33
C GLU A 96 11.50 -7.05 -10.33
N THR A 97 12.34 -6.06 -10.02
CA THR A 97 11.94 -4.63 -10.01
C THR A 97 11.35 -4.17 -11.34
N ASP A 98 11.84 -4.68 -12.46
CA ASP A 98 11.31 -4.36 -13.79
C ASP A 98 9.89 -4.90 -14.03
N GLN A 99 9.47 -5.95 -13.31
CA GLN A 99 8.08 -6.40 -13.34
C GLN A 99 7.20 -5.49 -12.47
N ILE A 100 7.68 -5.12 -11.28
CA ILE A 100 6.97 -4.18 -10.38
C ILE A 100 6.72 -2.85 -11.10
N ARG A 101 7.69 -2.33 -11.87
CA ARG A 101 7.54 -1.10 -12.65
C ARG A 101 6.48 -1.14 -13.75
N LYS A 102 5.98 -2.32 -14.13
CA LYS A 102 4.85 -2.46 -15.06
C LYS A 102 3.50 -2.25 -14.37
N SER A 103 3.46 -2.24 -13.04
CA SER A 103 2.29 -1.92 -12.25
C SER A 103 1.79 -0.51 -12.54
N ASN A 104 0.47 -0.36 -12.58
CA ASN A 104 -0.17 0.95 -12.63
C ASN A 104 -0.13 1.63 -11.27
N PHE A 105 0.09 0.88 -10.19
CA PHE A 105 0.25 1.42 -8.84
C PHE A 105 1.44 0.79 -8.12
N TYR A 106 2.57 1.49 -8.13
CA TYR A 106 3.73 1.16 -7.31
C TYR A 106 4.44 2.41 -6.78
N PHE A 107 5.20 2.25 -5.71
CA PHE A 107 6.16 3.25 -5.25
C PHE A 107 7.30 2.60 -4.46
N VAL A 108 8.43 3.30 -4.42
CA VAL A 108 9.65 2.84 -3.77
C VAL A 108 10.08 3.88 -2.74
N CYS A 109 10.37 3.43 -1.52
CA CYS A 109 10.75 4.30 -0.42
C CYS A 109 11.91 3.70 0.40
N LYS A 110 12.59 4.56 1.16
CA LYS A 110 13.63 4.12 2.10
C LYS A 110 13.04 3.67 3.43
N THR A 111 11.98 4.34 3.88
CA THR A 111 11.32 4.09 5.16
C THR A 111 9.82 4.27 5.01
N PHE A 112 9.05 3.57 5.84
CA PHE A 112 7.63 3.81 5.98
C PHE A 112 7.19 3.58 7.43
N ASN A 113 6.10 4.20 7.83
CA ASN A 113 5.43 3.95 9.10
C ASN A 113 4.00 3.46 8.84
N VAL A 114 3.47 2.64 9.75
CA VAL A 114 2.09 2.14 9.66
C VAL A 114 1.34 2.48 10.94
N ASN A 115 0.18 3.10 10.78
CA ASN A 115 -0.77 3.39 11.86
C ASN A 115 -2.07 2.61 11.62
N PHE A 116 -2.64 2.04 12.68
CA PHE A 116 -3.99 1.47 12.64
C PHE A 116 -4.99 2.57 12.97
N LEU A 117 -5.90 2.82 12.03
CA LEU A 117 -6.91 3.86 12.16
C LEU A 117 -8.20 3.28 12.75
N PRO A 118 -8.90 4.02 13.62
CA PRO A 118 -10.22 3.61 14.08
C PRO A 118 -11.20 3.57 12.91
N TYR A 119 -12.20 2.70 13.00
CA TYR A 119 -13.30 2.71 12.04
C TYR A 119 -14.08 4.02 12.21
N ARG A 120 -13.95 4.93 11.24
CA ARG A 120 -14.77 6.15 11.21
C ARG A 120 -16.13 5.76 10.63
N GLU A 121 -17.07 5.36 11.48
CA GLU A 121 -18.47 5.50 11.10
C GLU A 121 -18.69 6.99 10.82
N LYS A 122 -19.21 7.33 9.63
CA LYS A 122 -19.66 8.70 9.38
C LYS A 122 -20.71 9.00 10.44
N ILE A 123 -20.41 9.91 11.36
CA ILE A 123 -21.45 10.62 12.10
C ILE A 123 -22.19 11.38 11.00
N ASN A 124 -23.42 10.94 10.69
CA ASN A 124 -24.31 11.69 9.82
C ASN A 124 -24.53 13.07 10.47
N GLU A 125 -24.03 14.12 9.83
CA GLU A 125 -24.53 15.49 10.04
C GLU A 125 -25.73 15.73 9.12
#